data_AF-A0AAN9G4K8-F1
#
_entry.id   AF-A0AAN9G4K8-F1
#
_cell.length_a   1.000
_cell.length_b   1.000
_cell.length_c   1.000
_cell.angle_alpha   90.00
_cell.angle_beta   90.00
_cell.angle_gamma   90.00
#
_symmetry.space_group_name_H-M   'P 1'
#
loop_
_entity.id
_entity.type
_entity.pdbx_description
1 polymer ?
#
loop_
_entity_poly.entity_id
_entity_poly.type
_entity_poly.pdbx_seq_one_letter_code
_entity_poly.pdbx_strand_id
1 'polypeptide(L)'
;MRMIEKFVILLYDRTSKCTDIDKARRKIFARKNNVQLIPSTKAALEEHVKRAEYQGGHVWGQILLPAPELPPPTKWGWSRTGEGQYTPYWTRLPEAAHSCI
;
A
#
# COMPACT_ATOMS: atom_id res chain seq x y z
N MET A 1 0.25 11.56 -2.53
CA MET A 1 0.86 10.63 -1.54
C MET A 1 1.04 11.22 -0.14
N ARG A 2 1.67 12.39 0.04
CA ARG A 2 1.94 13.01 1.37
C ARG A 2 0.76 13.02 2.36
N MET A 3 -0.44 13.37 1.92
CA MET A 3 -1.63 13.38 2.80
C MET A 3 -2.04 11.98 3.26
N ILE A 4 -1.97 10.99 2.37
CA ILE A 4 -2.28 9.59 2.69
C ILE A 4 -1.22 9.03 3.64
N GLU A 5 0.07 9.31 3.41
CA GLU A 5 1.14 8.94 4.35
C GLU A 5 0.86 9.51 5.74
N LYS A 6 0.54 10.81 5.83
CA LYS A 6 0.21 11.43 7.12
C LYS A 6 -1.02 10.80 7.78
N PHE A 7 -2.08 10.53 7.02
CA PHE A 7 -3.26 9.83 7.52
C PHE A 7 -2.90 8.46 8.11
N VAL A 8 -2.12 7.65 7.37
CA VAL A 8 -1.69 6.33 7.83
C VAL A 8 -0.79 6.45 9.06
N ILE A 9 0.17 7.36 9.09
CA ILE A 9 1.02 7.59 10.27
C ILE A 9 0.16 7.87 11.51
N LEU A 10 -0.84 8.73 11.39
CA LEU A 10 -1.73 9.11 12.50
C LEU A 10 -2.65 7.96 12.96
N LEU A 11 -2.93 6.97 12.11
CA LEU A 11 -3.64 5.75 12.48
C LEU A 11 -2.85 4.91 13.49
N TYR A 12 -1.52 4.90 13.38
CA TYR A 12 -0.63 4.11 14.24
C TYR A 12 -0.02 4.91 15.41
N ASP A 13 0.16 6.23 15.23
CA ASP A 13 0.64 7.18 16.25
C ASP A 13 -0.01 8.56 16.04
N ARG A 14 -1.11 8.81 16.76
CA ARG A 14 -1.89 10.07 16.70
C ARG A 14 -1.09 11.31 17.09
N THR A 15 0.00 11.15 17.84
CA THR A 15 0.85 12.26 18.30
C THR A 15 2.02 12.54 17.36
N SER A 16 2.18 11.71 16.32
CA SER A 16 3.30 11.79 15.42
C SER A 16 3.30 13.09 14.62
N LYS A 17 4.41 13.82 14.70
CA LYS A 17 4.69 14.97 13.84
C LYS A 17 5.33 14.58 12.51
N CYS A 18 5.61 13.28 12.31
CA CYS A 18 6.21 12.80 11.06
C CYS A 18 5.25 12.96 9.87
N THR A 19 5.81 13.25 8.71
CA THR A 19 5.10 13.35 7.42
C THR A 19 5.56 12.30 6.42
N ASP A 20 6.56 11.51 6.80
CA ASP A 20 7.21 10.48 6.01
C ASP A 20 7.00 9.14 6.73
N ILE A 21 6.37 8.19 6.05
CA ILE A 21 5.93 6.94 6.67
C ILE A 21 7.10 6.03 7.02
N ASP A 22 8.20 6.04 6.26
CA ASP A 22 9.36 5.21 6.56
C ASP A 22 10.12 5.74 7.79
N LYS A 23 10.23 7.06 7.94
CA LYS A 23 10.74 7.71 9.17
C LYS A 23 9.85 7.41 10.37
N ALA A 24 8.53 7.47 10.21
CA ALA A 24 7.60 7.14 11.29
C ALA A 24 7.69 5.65 11.66
N ARG A 25 7.70 4.76 10.66
CA ARG A 25 7.86 3.31 10.81
C ARG A 25 9.12 2.98 11.60
N ARG A 26 10.28 3.57 11.28
CA ARG A 26 11.53 3.36 12.02
C ARG A 26 11.42 3.75 13.49
N LYS A 27 10.80 4.90 13.80
CA LYS A 27 10.59 5.35 15.19
C LYS A 27 9.65 4.43 15.96
N ILE A 28 8.58 3.96 15.33
CA ILE A 28 7.60 3.06 15.95
C ILE A 28 8.21 1.67 16.15
N PHE A 29 8.96 1.17 15.18
CA PHE A 29 9.67 -0.11 15.26
C PHE A 29 10.63 -0.17 16.45
N ALA A 30 11.36 0.92 16.74
CA ALA A 30 12.24 0.98 17.89
C ALA A 30 11.52 0.95 19.26
N ARG A 31 10.20 1.20 19.30
CA ARG A 31 9.41 1.31 20.54
C ARG A 31 8.41 0.18 20.73
N LYS A 32 8.02 -0.51 19.66
CA LYS A 32 6.96 -1.53 19.67
C LYS A 32 7.51 -2.86 19.17
N ASN A 33 7.26 -3.92 19.93
CA ASN A 33 7.68 -5.29 19.58
C ASN A 33 6.63 -6.05 18.75
N ASN A 34 5.49 -5.43 18.43
CA ASN A 34 4.42 -6.03 17.64
C ASN A 34 4.39 -5.43 16.24
N VAL A 35 4.68 -6.25 15.23
CA VAL A 35 4.72 -5.87 13.80
C VAL A 35 3.38 -5.32 13.31
N GLN A 36 2.25 -5.78 13.86
CA GLN A 36 0.91 -5.31 13.49
C GLN A 36 0.64 -3.88 13.96
N LEU A 37 1.42 -3.36 14.91
CA LEU A 37 1.30 -2.00 15.42
C LEU A 37 2.23 -1.01 14.71
N ILE A 38 2.76 -1.39 13.55
CA ILE A 38 3.70 -0.61 12.76
C ILE A 38 3.07 -0.29 11.40
N PRO A 39 3.07 0.99 10.94
CA PRO A 39 2.55 1.34 9.62
C PRO A 39 3.35 0.64 8.52
N SER A 40 2.75 0.35 7.38
CA SER A 40 3.43 -0.24 6.21
C SER A 40 4.61 0.64 5.74
N THR A 41 5.51 0.08 4.93
CA THR A 41 6.52 0.89 4.22
C THR A 41 5.85 1.78 3.19
N LYS A 42 6.55 2.84 2.74
CA LYS A 42 6.05 3.71 1.66
C LYS A 42 5.75 2.93 0.38
N ALA A 43 6.66 2.04 -0.01
CA ALA A 43 6.49 1.22 -1.21
C ALA A 43 5.24 0.33 -1.14
N ALA A 44 4.98 -0.28 0.02
CA ALA A 44 3.77 -1.09 0.20
C ALA A 44 2.49 -0.24 0.24
N LEU A 45 2.56 0.95 0.84
CA LEU A 45 1.44 1.88 0.88
C LEU A 45 1.07 2.37 -0.52
N GLU A 46 2.05 2.68 -1.38
CA GLU A 46 1.79 3.09 -2.76
C GLU A 46 1.04 2.01 -3.54
N GLU A 47 1.44 0.74 -3.42
CA GLU A 47 0.73 -0.36 -4.09
C GLU A 47 -0.67 -0.58 -3.50
N HIS A 48 -0.86 -0.38 -2.19
CA HIS A 48 -2.19 -0.39 -1.58
C HIS A 48 -3.08 0.70 -2.16
N VAL A 49 -2.61 1.94 -2.23
CA VAL A 49 -3.39 3.06 -2.78
C VAL A 49 -3.82 2.79 -4.22
N LYS A 50 -2.92 2.28 -5.06
CA LYS A 50 -3.27 1.89 -6.44
C LYS A 50 -4.39 0.85 -6.48
N ARG A 51 -4.35 -0.18 -5.62
CA ARG A 51 -5.42 -1.18 -5.56
C ARG A 51 -6.75 -0.56 -5.12
N ALA A 52 -6.73 0.30 -4.12
CA ALA A 52 -7.92 0.99 -3.62
C ALA A 52 -8.53 1.90 -4.70
N GLU A 53 -7.70 2.63 -5.45
CA GLU A 53 -8.12 3.47 -6.57
C GLU A 53 -8.73 2.64 -7.71
N TYR A 54 -8.11 1.51 -8.04
CA TYR A 54 -8.65 0.59 -9.05
C TYR A 54 -10.00 0.02 -8.66
N GLN A 55 -10.12 -0.48 -7.43
CA GLN A 55 -11.38 -1.05 -6.95
C GLN A 55 -12.46 0.03 -6.84
N GLY A 56 -12.19 1.13 -6.13
CA GLY A 56 -13.18 2.17 -5.87
C GLY A 56 -13.52 3.02 -7.10
N GLY A 57 -12.50 3.47 -7.83
CA GLY A 57 -12.66 4.40 -8.96
C GLY A 57 -12.97 3.69 -10.27
N HIS A 58 -12.19 2.68 -10.65
CA HIS A 58 -12.36 2.03 -11.94
C HIS A 58 -13.48 0.99 -11.92
N VAL A 59 -13.49 0.07 -10.95
CA VAL A 59 -14.50 -1.00 -10.91
C VAL A 59 -15.84 -0.46 -10.41
N TRP A 60 -15.87 0.08 -9.19
CA TRP A 60 -17.11 0.51 -8.56
C TRP A 60 -17.61 1.87 -9.06
N GLY A 61 -16.71 2.77 -9.45
CA GLY A 61 -17.09 4.08 -10.00
C GLY A 61 -17.77 4.00 -11.37
N GLN A 62 -17.67 2.86 -12.06
CA GLN A 62 -18.27 2.60 -13.37
C GLN A 62 -19.42 1.59 -13.32
N ILE A 63 -19.97 1.31 -12.13
CA ILE A 63 -20.96 0.23 -11.91
C ILE A 63 -22.24 0.37 -12.76
N LEU A 64 -22.60 1.60 -13.16
CA LEU A 64 -23.79 1.86 -13.96
C LEU A 64 -23.57 1.68 -15.47
N LEU A 65 -22.32 1.53 -15.91
CA LEU A 65 -22.01 1.28 -17.31
C LEU A 65 -22.09 -0.22 -17.58
N PRO A 66 -22.82 -0.67 -18.60
CA PRO A 66 -22.78 -2.07 -19.01
C PRO A 66 -21.41 -2.36 -19.64
N ALA A 67 -20.74 -3.40 -19.14
CA ALA A 67 -19.42 -3.85 -19.62
C ALA A 67 -18.36 -2.73 -19.69
N PRO A 68 -18.01 -2.09 -18.56
CA PRO A 68 -17.04 -1.01 -18.56
C PRO A 68 -15.64 -1.50 -18.97
N GLU A 69 -14.92 -0.69 -19.74
CA GLU A 69 -13.52 -0.98 -20.06
C GLU A 69 -12.63 -0.62 -18.86
N LEU A 70 -12.02 -1.65 -18.27
CA LEU A 70 -11.15 -1.50 -17.12
C LEU A 70 -9.68 -1.41 -17.54
N PRO A 71 -8.87 -0.54 -16.92
CA PRO A 71 -7.43 -0.54 -17.16
C PRO A 71 -6.79 -1.85 -16.66
N PRO A 72 -5.62 -2.24 -17.17
CA PRO A 72 -4.98 -3.49 -16.78
C PRO A 72 -4.63 -3.49 -15.28
N PRO A 73 -5.10 -4.47 -14.47
CA PRO A 73 -4.86 -4.52 -13.02
C PRO A 73 -3.37 -4.50 -12.64
N THR A 74 -2.50 -4.98 -13.54
CA THR A 74 -1.04 -5.00 -13.33
C THR A 74 -0.40 -3.63 -13.18
N LYS A 75 -1.05 -2.57 -13.66
CA LYS A 75 -0.63 -1.18 -13.41
C LYS A 75 -1.13 -0.63 -12.07
N TRP A 76 -2.00 -1.37 -11.39
CA TRP A 76 -2.78 -0.93 -10.24
C TRP A 76 -2.52 -1.76 -8.97
N GLY A 77 -1.27 -2.19 -8.77
CA GLY A 77 -0.86 -2.90 -7.56
C GLY A 77 -1.30 -4.36 -7.50
N TRP A 78 -1.59 -4.96 -8.64
CA TRP A 78 -1.80 -6.40 -8.81
C TRP A 78 -0.67 -7.02 -9.63
N SER A 79 -0.38 -8.29 -9.38
CA SER A 79 0.46 -9.14 -10.23
C SER A 79 -0.40 -10.23 -10.83
N ARG A 80 -0.03 -10.72 -12.01
CA ARG A 80 -0.70 -11.85 -12.66
C ARG A 80 0.16 -13.09 -12.47
N THR A 81 -0.41 -14.15 -11.90
CA THR A 81 0.25 -15.44 -11.76
C THR A 81 0.33 -16.15 -13.12
N GLY A 82 1.18 -17.18 -13.22
CA GLY A 82 1.28 -18.00 -14.43
C GLY A 82 -0.05 -18.70 -14.80
N GLU A 83 -0.90 -18.94 -13.80
CA GLU A 83 -2.26 -19.51 -13.95
C GLU A 83 -3.30 -18.46 -14.37
N GLY A 84 -2.88 -17.21 -14.59
CA GLY A 84 -3.73 -16.12 -15.06
C GLY A 84 -4.53 -15.40 -13.97
N GLN A 85 -4.40 -15.80 -12.70
CA GLN A 85 -5.06 -15.17 -11.55
C GLN A 85 -4.35 -13.89 -11.13
N TYR A 86 -5.09 -12.95 -10.51
CA TYR A 86 -4.51 -11.74 -9.96
C TYR A 86 -4.27 -11.87 -8.45
N THR A 87 -3.04 -11.57 -8.03
CA THR A 87 -2.66 -11.50 -6.61
C THR A 87 -2.16 -10.10 -6.28
N PRO A 88 -2.29 -9.62 -5.03
CA PRO A 88 -1.78 -8.31 -4.67
C PRO A 88 -0.26 -8.24 -4.87
N TYR A 89 0.20 -7.20 -5.58
CA TYR A 89 1.62 -6.85 -5.60
C TYR A 89 1.93 -6.05 -4.34
N TRP A 90 2.50 -6.71 -3.34
CA TRP A 90 2.56 -6.16 -1.98
C TRP A 90 3.51 -4.98 -1.82
N THR A 91 4.70 -5.05 -2.40
CA THR A 91 5.75 -4.04 -2.24
C THR A 91 6.78 -4.17 -3.36
N ARG A 92 7.45 -3.06 -3.68
CA ARG A 92 8.60 -3.03 -4.59
C ARG A 92 9.93 -3.30 -3.89
N LEU A 93 9.92 -3.35 -2.56
CA LEU A 93 11.11 -3.62 -1.78
C LEU A 93 11.44 -5.11 -1.83
N PRO A 94 12.73 -5.48 -1.89
CA PRO A 94 13.14 -6.86 -1.73
C PRO A 94 12.81 -7.36 -0.33
N GLU A 95 12.88 -8.68 -0.14
CA GLU A 95 12.76 -9.27 1.18
C GLU A 95 13.80 -8.68 2.14
N ALA A 96 13.42 -8.57 3.41
CA ALA A 96 14.27 -7.97 4.43
C ALA A 96 15.63 -8.68 4.53
N ALA A 97 15.67 -10.01 4.36
CA ALA A 97 16.90 -10.81 4.38
C ALA A 97 17.91 -10.36 3.30
N HIS A 98 17.44 -9.86 2.16
CA HIS A 98 18.28 -9.39 1.05
C HIS A 98 18.63 -7.89 1.16
N SER A 99 18.12 -7.19 2.17
CA SER A 99 18.26 -5.74 2.34
C SER A 99 19.18 -5.34 3.49
N CYS A 100 19.52 -6.27 4.38
CA CYS A 100 20.41 -6.03 5.52
C CYS A 100 21.86 -6.32 5.08
N ILE A 101 22.66 -5.27 4.97
CA ILE A 101 24.13 -5.30 4.85
C ILE A 101 24.72 -4.61 6.06
#